data_AF-A0A530PUK4-F1
#
_entry.id   AF-A0A530PUK4-F1
#
_cell.length_a   1.000
_cell.length_b   1.000
_cell.length_c   1.000
_cell.angle_alpha   90.00
_cell.angle_beta   90.00
_cell.angle_gamma   90.00
#
_symmetry.space_group_name_H-M   'P 1'
#
loop_
_entity.id
_entity.type
_entity.pdbx_description
1 polymer ?
#
loop_
_entity_poly.entity_id
_entity_poly.type
_entity_poly.pdbx_seq_one_letter_code
_entity_poly.pdbx_strand_id
1 'polypeptide(L)'
;LQERITTTTKGSITSVQAIYVPADDLTDPAPATSFAHLDATTVLNRAISEKGIYPAVDPLDSTSRMLDPMVVGEEHYQVARQVQSILQRYKSLQDIIAILGMDELSEEDKQTVARARKIERFLSQPFFVAEVFTGAPGKLVDLADTIKGFKGLCNGDYDHLPEAAFYMVGGIEEAVEKAQRLAAEAA
;
A
#
# COMPACT_ATOMS: atom_id res chain seq x y z
N LEU A 1 -3.56 -24.71 -18.29
CA LEU A 1 -2.80 -24.87 -17.02
C LEU A 1 -3.55 -24.24 -15.85
N GLN A 2 -3.94 -22.95 -15.96
CA GLN A 2 -4.61 -22.19 -14.89
C GLN A 2 -5.92 -22.83 -14.38
N GLU A 3 -6.76 -23.38 -15.26
CA GLU A 3 -8.04 -23.99 -14.85
C GLU A 3 -7.92 -25.23 -13.94
N ARG A 4 -6.73 -25.86 -13.87
CA ARG A 4 -6.47 -26.97 -12.94
C ARG A 4 -6.22 -26.48 -11.52
N ILE A 5 -5.89 -25.19 -11.36
CA ILE A 5 -5.64 -24.54 -10.09
C ILE A 5 -6.96 -23.90 -9.66
N THR A 6 -7.76 -24.62 -8.90
CA THR A 6 -9.07 -24.14 -8.46
C THR A 6 -9.51 -24.81 -7.17
N THR A 7 -10.60 -24.31 -6.59
CA THR A 7 -11.25 -24.90 -5.43
C THR A 7 -12.34 -25.86 -5.87
N THR A 8 -12.35 -27.05 -5.27
CA THR A 8 -13.34 -28.11 -5.52
C THR A 8 -14.05 -28.48 -4.23
N THR A 9 -15.08 -29.34 -4.31
CA THR A 9 -15.76 -29.86 -3.13
C THR A 9 -14.89 -30.78 -2.25
N LYS A 10 -13.76 -31.27 -2.77
CA LYS A 10 -12.83 -32.13 -2.02
C LYS A 10 -11.71 -31.37 -1.31
N GLY A 11 -11.48 -30.12 -1.70
CA GLY A 11 -10.37 -29.30 -1.19
C GLY A 11 -10.10 -28.10 -2.09
N SER A 12 -9.25 -27.20 -1.59
CA SER A 12 -8.88 -25.94 -2.24
C SER A 12 -7.40 -25.89 -2.58
N ILE A 13 -7.05 -25.27 -3.72
CA ILE A 13 -5.69 -24.90 -4.07
C ILE A 13 -5.62 -23.37 -4.15
N THR A 14 -4.81 -22.76 -3.29
CA THR A 14 -4.48 -21.33 -3.36
C THR A 14 -3.09 -21.18 -3.95
N SER A 15 -2.99 -20.74 -5.20
CA SER A 15 -1.70 -20.54 -5.86
C SER A 15 -1.22 -19.10 -5.75
N VAL A 16 0.06 -18.92 -5.43
CA VAL A 16 0.76 -17.65 -5.59
C VAL A 16 1.74 -17.81 -6.76
N GLN A 17 1.60 -16.96 -7.78
CA GLN A 17 2.37 -17.08 -9.03
C GLN A 17 3.19 -15.82 -9.26
N ALA A 18 4.50 -15.98 -9.43
CA ALA A 18 5.38 -14.89 -9.81
C ALA A 18 5.39 -14.78 -11.35
N ILE A 19 4.99 -13.62 -11.86
CA ILE A 19 4.97 -13.33 -13.30
C ILE A 19 6.05 -12.26 -13.55
N TYR A 20 7.02 -12.59 -14.40
CA TYR A 20 8.02 -11.63 -14.86
C TYR A 20 7.43 -10.77 -15.98
N VAL A 21 7.54 -9.45 -15.84
CA VAL A 21 7.10 -8.47 -16.83
C VAL A 21 8.35 -7.96 -17.57
N PRO A 22 8.54 -8.29 -18.86
CA PRO A 22 9.68 -7.82 -19.63
C PRO A 22 9.63 -6.30 -19.79
N ALA A 23 10.77 -5.63 -19.55
CA ALA A 23 10.93 -4.19 -19.75
C ALA A 23 9.89 -3.30 -19.04
N ASP A 24 9.31 -3.79 -17.93
CA ASP A 24 8.25 -3.10 -17.18
C ASP A 24 6.98 -2.81 -18.04
N ASP A 25 6.77 -3.56 -19.14
CA ASP A 25 5.62 -3.41 -20.05
C ASP A 25 4.48 -4.39 -19.73
N LEU A 26 3.44 -3.89 -19.06
CA LEU A 26 2.22 -4.65 -18.70
C LEU A 26 1.33 -4.98 -19.92
N THR A 27 1.59 -4.37 -21.08
CA THR A 27 0.84 -4.64 -22.32
C THR A 27 1.40 -5.81 -23.11
N ASP A 28 2.52 -6.39 -22.67
CA ASP A 28 3.07 -7.60 -23.29
C ASP A 28 2.02 -8.74 -23.26
N PRO A 29 1.87 -9.52 -24.36
CA PRO A 29 0.86 -10.57 -24.44
C PRO A 29 0.97 -11.65 -23.35
N ALA A 30 2.16 -11.94 -22.84
CA ALA A 30 2.38 -12.98 -21.83
C ALA A 30 1.77 -12.64 -20.45
N PRO A 31 2.06 -11.47 -19.83
CA PRO A 31 1.38 -11.05 -18.62
C PRO A 31 -0.10 -10.76 -18.87
N ALA A 32 -0.47 -10.13 -20.00
CA ALA A 32 -1.86 -9.79 -20.30
C ALA A 32 -2.79 -11.02 -20.35
N THR A 33 -2.36 -12.11 -20.98
CA THR A 33 -3.12 -13.37 -21.03
C THR A 33 -3.20 -14.06 -19.66
N SER A 34 -2.15 -13.94 -18.86
CA SER A 34 -2.11 -14.50 -17.51
C SER A 34 -3.08 -13.78 -16.57
N PHE A 35 -3.18 -12.46 -16.66
CA PHE A 35 -4.04 -11.64 -15.79
C PHE A 35 -5.53 -12.00 -15.88
N ALA A 36 -6.01 -12.42 -17.06
CA ALA A 36 -7.41 -12.82 -17.25
C ALA A 36 -7.83 -14.01 -16.36
N HIS A 37 -6.87 -14.83 -15.93
CA HIS A 37 -7.10 -16.01 -15.11
C HIS A 37 -6.89 -15.77 -13.61
N LEU A 38 -6.39 -14.61 -13.19
CA LEU A 38 -6.08 -14.34 -11.79
C LEU A 38 -7.25 -13.69 -11.07
N ASP A 39 -7.53 -14.16 -9.85
CA ASP A 39 -8.54 -13.56 -8.97
C ASP A 39 -8.02 -12.32 -8.23
N ALA A 40 -6.70 -12.21 -8.08
CA ALA A 40 -6.02 -11.04 -7.54
C ALA A 40 -4.68 -10.83 -8.26
N THR A 41 -4.34 -9.57 -8.49
CA THR A 41 -3.07 -9.14 -9.07
C THR A 41 -2.36 -8.22 -8.10
N THR A 42 -1.11 -8.54 -7.79
CA THR A 42 -0.22 -7.68 -7.00
C THR A 42 0.89 -7.20 -7.91
N VAL A 43 0.82 -5.95 -8.33
CA VAL A 43 1.79 -5.34 -9.25
C VAL A 43 2.93 -4.77 -8.42
N LEU A 44 4.17 -5.13 -8.77
CA LEU A 44 5.37 -4.57 -8.15
C LEU A 44 5.96 -3.50 -9.08
N ASN A 45 6.22 -2.32 -8.53
CA ASN A 45 6.64 -1.14 -9.31
C ASN A 45 8.04 -0.66 -8.89
N ARG A 46 8.94 -0.53 -9.88
CA ARG A 46 10.32 -0.07 -9.67
C ARG A 46 10.38 1.32 -9.03
N ALA A 47 9.54 2.26 -9.46
CA ALA A 47 9.54 3.63 -8.92
C ALA A 47 9.20 3.66 -7.42
N ILE A 48 8.40 2.71 -6.93
CA ILE A 48 8.08 2.59 -5.49
C ILE A 48 9.29 2.06 -4.73
N SER A 49 10.00 1.07 -5.29
CA SER A 49 11.22 0.53 -4.68
C SER A 49 12.35 1.57 -4.58
N GLU A 50 12.47 2.47 -5.57
CA GLU A 50 13.43 3.57 -5.57
C GLU A 50 13.15 4.61 -4.47
N LYS A 51 11.90 4.73 -4.01
CA LYS A 51 11.54 5.53 -2.82
C LYS A 51 11.92 4.82 -1.50
N GLY A 52 12.44 3.60 -1.56
CA GLY A 52 12.77 2.76 -0.40
C GLY A 52 11.56 2.05 0.23
N ILE A 53 10.41 2.02 -0.44
CA ILE A 53 9.18 1.40 0.09
C ILE A 53 9.19 -0.09 -0.26
N TYR A 54 9.16 -0.93 0.78
CA TYR A 54 9.09 -2.39 0.66
C TYR A 54 7.95 -2.96 1.51
N PRO A 55 7.10 -3.84 0.96
CA PRO A 55 7.13 -4.35 -0.42
C PRO A 55 6.74 -3.26 -1.44
N ALA A 56 7.34 -3.30 -2.64
CA ALA A 56 7.15 -2.29 -3.68
C ALA A 56 5.83 -2.46 -4.46
N VAL A 57 4.72 -2.69 -3.75
CA VAL A 57 3.40 -2.91 -4.33
C VAL A 57 2.81 -1.60 -4.81
N ASP A 58 2.30 -1.58 -6.04
CA ASP A 58 1.51 -0.46 -6.56
C ASP A 58 0.03 -0.63 -6.14
N PRO A 59 -0.48 0.21 -5.23
CA PRO A 59 -1.84 0.06 -4.70
C PRO A 59 -2.94 0.49 -5.68
N LEU A 60 -2.59 1.20 -6.76
CA LEU A 60 -3.54 1.66 -7.77
C LEU A 60 -3.65 0.66 -8.93
N ASP A 61 -2.54 0.00 -9.28
CA ASP A 61 -2.51 -1.01 -10.36
C ASP A 61 -2.78 -2.44 -9.85
N SER A 62 -2.67 -2.68 -8.54
CA SER A 62 -3.04 -3.96 -7.91
C SER A 62 -4.55 -4.08 -7.72
N THR A 63 -5.11 -5.27 -7.99
CA THR A 63 -6.55 -5.50 -7.93
C THR A 63 -6.90 -6.84 -7.31
N SER A 64 -8.14 -6.99 -6.82
CA SER A 64 -8.68 -8.25 -6.36
C SER A 64 -10.18 -8.33 -6.58
N ARG A 65 -10.67 -9.48 -7.03
CA ARG A 65 -12.11 -9.79 -7.10
C ARG A 65 -12.75 -9.90 -5.72
N MET A 66 -11.94 -10.13 -4.67
CA MET A 66 -12.43 -10.24 -3.30
C MET A 66 -12.70 -8.87 -2.67
N LEU A 67 -12.24 -7.77 -3.28
CA LEU A 67 -12.52 -6.42 -2.79
C LEU A 67 -13.95 -5.99 -3.14
N ASP A 68 -14.90 -6.66 -2.50
CA ASP A 68 -16.33 -6.45 -2.60
C ASP A 68 -16.93 -6.39 -1.18
N PRO A 69 -17.81 -5.41 -0.87
CA PRO A 69 -18.37 -5.26 0.47
C PRO A 69 -19.16 -6.49 0.95
N MET A 70 -19.71 -7.29 0.04
CA MET A 70 -20.39 -8.55 0.39
C MET A 70 -19.42 -9.67 0.80
N VAL A 71 -18.14 -9.55 0.46
CA VAL A 71 -17.10 -10.55 0.77
C VAL A 71 -16.26 -10.12 1.97
N VAL A 72 -15.72 -8.90 1.93
CA VAL A 72 -14.79 -8.40 2.97
C VAL A 72 -15.47 -7.58 4.06
N GLY A 73 -16.77 -7.28 3.91
CA GLY A 73 -17.51 -6.38 4.77
C GLY A 73 -17.36 -4.89 4.38
N GLU A 74 -18.34 -4.10 4.79
CA GLU A 74 -18.45 -2.68 4.40
C GLU A 74 -17.25 -1.85 4.88
N GLU A 75 -16.82 -2.05 6.14
CA GLU A 75 -15.75 -1.25 6.71
C GLU A 75 -14.42 -1.43 5.98
N HIS A 76 -14.01 -2.67 5.73
CA HIS A 76 -12.79 -2.97 4.99
C HIS A 76 -12.86 -2.38 3.58
N TYR A 77 -13.99 -2.60 2.88
CA TYR A 77 -14.19 -2.08 1.53
C TYR A 77 -14.07 -0.55 1.46
N GLN A 78 -14.76 0.17 2.35
CA GLN A 78 -14.75 1.63 2.38
C GLN A 78 -13.37 2.19 2.70
N VAL A 79 -12.65 1.63 3.67
CA VAL A 79 -11.29 2.07 4.01
C VAL A 79 -10.34 1.85 2.83
N ALA A 80 -10.39 0.68 2.18
CA ALA A 80 -9.57 0.42 0.99
C ALA A 80 -9.88 1.40 -0.15
N ARG A 81 -11.16 1.70 -0.41
CA ARG A 81 -11.56 2.69 -1.44
C ARG A 81 -11.11 4.11 -1.10
N GLN A 82 -11.16 4.51 0.17
CA GLN A 82 -10.67 5.81 0.61
C GLN A 82 -9.16 5.93 0.42
N VAL A 83 -8.39 4.91 0.80
CA VAL A 83 -6.94 4.85 0.55
C VAL A 83 -6.64 5.01 -0.94
N GLN A 84 -7.32 4.25 -1.81
CA GLN A 84 -7.16 4.37 -3.26
C GLN A 84 -7.52 5.78 -3.78
N SER A 85 -8.60 6.37 -3.28
CA SER A 85 -9.03 7.72 -3.68
C SER A 85 -8.00 8.79 -3.31
N ILE A 86 -7.44 8.74 -2.09
CA ILE A 86 -6.40 9.68 -1.64
C ILE A 86 -5.13 9.52 -2.49
N LEU A 87 -4.69 8.29 -2.76
CA LEU A 87 -3.51 8.03 -3.57
C LEU A 87 -3.71 8.43 -5.04
N GLN A 88 -4.91 8.22 -5.59
CA GLN A 88 -5.25 8.67 -6.94
C GLN A 88 -5.23 10.20 -7.05
N ARG A 89 -5.78 10.90 -6.05
CA ARG A 89 -5.74 12.36 -5.99
C ARG A 89 -4.29 12.84 -5.87
N TYR A 90 -3.49 12.21 -5.03
CA TYR A 90 -2.06 12.52 -4.90
C TYR A 90 -1.30 12.36 -6.23
N LYS A 91 -1.53 11.25 -6.97
CA LYS A 91 -0.93 11.03 -8.29
C LYS A 91 -1.30 12.15 -9.27
N SER A 92 -2.54 12.64 -9.26
CA SER A 92 -2.96 13.78 -10.10
C SER A 92 -2.32 15.12 -9.70
N LEU A 93 -1.95 15.27 -8.42
CA LEU A 93 -1.29 16.48 -7.91
C LEU A 93 0.23 16.46 -8.11
N GLN A 94 0.85 15.29 -8.32
CA GLN A 94 2.30 15.16 -8.49
C GLN A 94 2.83 15.96 -9.68
N ASP A 95 2.15 15.94 -10.83
CA ASP A 95 2.55 16.71 -12.01
C ASP A 95 2.50 18.23 -11.74
N ILE A 96 1.46 18.67 -11.03
CA ILE A 96 1.31 20.08 -10.62
C ILE A 96 2.45 20.46 -9.66
N ILE A 97 2.73 19.62 -8.67
CA ILE A 97 3.82 19.83 -7.70
C ILE A 97 5.18 19.90 -8.40
N ALA A 98 5.41 19.05 -9.41
CA ALA A 98 6.67 19.01 -10.14
C ALA A 98 6.91 20.28 -10.98
N ILE A 99 5.84 20.93 -11.45
CA ILE A 99 5.93 22.13 -12.31
C ILE A 99 5.88 23.42 -11.48
N LEU A 100 4.91 23.53 -10.56
CA LEU A 100 4.57 24.75 -9.84
C LEU A 100 5.09 24.79 -8.40
N GLY A 101 5.39 23.63 -7.81
CA GLY A 101 5.76 23.50 -6.40
C GLY A 101 4.57 23.26 -5.46
N MET A 102 4.87 22.91 -4.21
CA MET A 102 3.86 22.60 -3.17
C MET A 102 3.08 23.84 -2.71
N ASP A 103 3.65 25.04 -2.81
CA ASP A 103 3.07 26.26 -2.27
C ASP A 103 1.83 26.74 -3.05
N GLU A 104 1.75 26.38 -4.33
CA GLU A 104 0.67 26.72 -5.25
C GLU A 104 -0.57 25.83 -5.09
N LEU A 105 -0.50 24.80 -4.25
CA LEU A 105 -1.65 23.96 -3.93
C LEU A 105 -2.60 24.66 -2.95
N SER A 106 -3.90 24.35 -3.06
CA SER A 106 -4.87 24.71 -2.02
C SER A 106 -4.52 24.04 -0.69
N GLU A 107 -4.96 24.60 0.44
CA GLU A 107 -4.69 23.98 1.75
C GLU A 107 -5.29 22.57 1.87
N GLU A 108 -6.42 22.31 1.20
CA GLU A 108 -7.04 20.99 1.11
C GLU A 108 -6.18 20.00 0.29
N ASP A 109 -5.63 20.45 -0.84
CA ASP A 109 -4.73 19.63 -1.64
C ASP A 109 -3.41 19.36 -0.91
N LYS A 110 -2.86 20.35 -0.19
CA LYS A 110 -1.69 20.16 0.69
C LYS A 110 -1.96 19.11 1.76
N GLN A 111 -3.12 19.16 2.40
CA GLN A 111 -3.51 18.15 3.38
C GLN A 111 -3.65 16.76 2.74
N THR A 112 -4.23 16.69 1.55
CA THR A 112 -4.34 15.43 0.79
C THR A 112 -2.97 14.85 0.46
N VAL A 113 -2.02 15.68 0.01
CA VAL A 113 -0.64 15.26 -0.26
C VAL A 113 0.04 14.76 1.01
N ALA A 114 -0.11 15.47 2.12
CA ALA A 114 0.48 15.08 3.40
C ALA A 114 -0.05 13.71 3.87
N ARG A 115 -1.36 13.48 3.78
CA ARG A 115 -1.97 12.18 4.10
C ARG A 115 -1.53 11.08 3.13
N ALA A 116 -1.50 11.37 1.84
CA ALA A 116 -1.07 10.40 0.83
C ALA A 116 0.38 9.95 1.03
N ARG A 117 1.30 10.87 1.37
CA ARG A 117 2.68 10.51 1.69
C ARG A 117 2.78 9.60 2.92
N LYS A 118 2.00 9.88 3.97
CA LYS A 118 1.92 9.01 5.15
C LYS A 118 1.38 7.63 4.81
N ILE A 119 0.34 7.56 3.98
CA ILE A 119 -0.24 6.31 3.48
C ILE A 119 0.79 5.52 2.65
N GLU A 120 1.48 6.16 1.69
CA GLU A 120 2.54 5.52 0.90
C GLU A 120 3.63 4.91 1.80
N ARG A 121 4.02 5.62 2.87
CA ARG A 121 5.01 5.12 3.83
C ARG A 121 4.44 4.00 4.69
N PHE A 122 3.20 4.11 5.16
CA PHE A 122 2.55 3.11 6.01
C PHE A 122 2.24 1.80 5.29
N LEU A 123 2.22 1.80 3.96
CA LEU A 123 2.17 0.58 3.15
C LEU A 123 3.49 -0.22 3.18
N SER A 124 4.59 0.36 3.69
CA SER A 124 5.85 -0.37 3.92
C SER A 124 5.81 -1.17 5.21
N GLN A 125 6.41 -2.36 5.20
CA GLN A 125 6.44 -3.25 6.35
C GLN A 125 7.75 -4.05 6.40
N PRO A 126 8.43 -4.14 7.56
CA PRO A 126 9.60 -4.99 7.71
C PRO A 126 9.20 -6.47 7.68
N PHE A 127 9.82 -7.24 6.78
CA PHE A 127 9.59 -8.68 6.66
C PHE A 127 10.57 -9.49 7.50
N PHE A 128 10.08 -10.57 8.12
CA PHE A 128 10.92 -11.52 8.88
C PHE A 128 12.09 -12.06 8.05
N VAL A 129 11.83 -12.37 6.77
CA VAL A 129 12.87 -12.88 5.85
C VAL A 129 13.89 -11.81 5.44
N ALA A 130 13.54 -10.54 5.59
CA ALA A 130 14.37 -9.41 5.19
C ALA A 130 15.19 -8.84 6.36
N GLU A 131 15.01 -9.35 7.59
CA GLU A 131 15.67 -8.85 8.80
C GLU A 131 17.20 -8.82 8.69
N VAL A 132 17.79 -9.79 7.97
CA VAL A 132 19.23 -9.85 7.69
C VAL A 132 19.72 -8.68 6.83
N PHE A 133 18.85 -8.12 5.98
CA PHE A 133 19.18 -7.03 5.07
C PHE A 133 18.78 -5.65 5.63
N THR A 134 17.67 -5.59 6.35
CA THR A 134 17.12 -4.32 6.89
C THR A 134 17.62 -4.01 8.30
N GLY A 135 18.07 -5.02 9.05
CA GLY A 135 18.41 -4.90 10.47
C GLY A 135 17.21 -4.63 11.38
N ALA A 136 15.99 -4.57 10.83
CA ALA A 136 14.76 -4.31 11.56
C ALA A 136 13.97 -5.63 11.74
N PRO A 137 13.46 -5.91 12.94
CA PRO A 137 12.73 -7.14 13.21
C PRO A 137 11.45 -7.19 12.38
N GLY A 138 11.18 -8.35 11.79
CA GLY A 138 9.96 -8.57 11.01
C GLY A 138 8.69 -8.35 11.83
N LYS A 139 7.64 -7.89 11.16
CA LYS A 139 6.33 -7.66 11.77
C LYS A 139 5.24 -8.45 11.06
N LEU A 140 4.30 -8.98 11.83
CA LEU A 140 3.03 -9.50 11.34
C LEU A 140 1.95 -8.53 11.82
N VAL A 141 1.12 -8.04 10.90
CA VAL A 141 0.06 -7.07 11.21
C VAL A 141 -1.27 -7.76 10.98
N ASP A 142 -2.14 -7.75 12.00
CA ASP A 142 -3.47 -8.33 11.92
C ASP A 142 -4.40 -7.49 11.05
N LEU A 143 -5.35 -8.14 10.37
CA LEU A 143 -6.27 -7.47 9.45
C LEU A 143 -7.06 -6.33 10.13
N ALA A 144 -7.53 -6.56 11.35
CA ALA A 144 -8.28 -5.57 12.11
C ALA A 144 -7.44 -4.31 12.39
N ASP A 145 -6.17 -4.49 12.73
CA ASP A 145 -5.25 -3.38 13.02
C ASP A 145 -4.88 -2.63 11.74
N THR A 146 -4.72 -3.32 10.62
CA THR A 146 -4.55 -2.70 9.30
C THR A 146 -5.72 -1.79 8.96
N ILE A 147 -6.96 -2.30 9.06
CA ILE A 147 -8.17 -1.52 8.75
C ILE A 147 -8.27 -0.31 9.69
N LYS A 148 -8.08 -0.50 11.00
CA LYS A 148 -8.11 0.58 12.00
C LYS A 148 -7.05 1.65 11.73
N GLY A 149 -5.82 1.25 11.42
CA GLY A 149 -4.70 2.15 11.15
C GLY A 149 -4.94 3.02 9.92
N PHE A 150 -5.33 2.40 8.79
CA PHE A 150 -5.65 3.14 7.57
C PHE A 150 -6.90 4.00 7.72
N LYS A 151 -7.93 3.55 8.43
CA LYS A 151 -9.12 4.36 8.71
C LYS A 151 -8.77 5.66 9.44
N GLY A 152 -7.96 5.58 10.50
CA GLY A 152 -7.54 6.78 11.23
C GLY A 152 -6.65 7.70 10.40
N LEU A 153 -5.80 7.15 9.52
CA LEU A 153 -5.03 7.93 8.55
C LEU A 153 -5.92 8.68 7.55
N CYS A 154 -6.94 8.00 7.01
CA CYS A 154 -7.90 8.62 6.08
C CYS A 154 -8.73 9.72 6.76
N ASN A 155 -9.12 9.51 8.02
CA ASN A 155 -9.90 10.47 8.81
C ASN A 155 -9.09 11.68 9.28
N GLY A 156 -7.75 11.57 9.33
CA GLY A 156 -6.86 12.63 9.79
C GLY A 156 -6.48 12.56 11.27
N ASP A 157 -6.80 11.47 11.96
CA ASP A 157 -6.51 11.29 13.39
C ASP A 157 -5.00 11.41 13.69
N TYR A 158 -4.17 11.11 12.69
CA TYR A 158 -2.71 11.11 12.77
C TYR A 158 -2.05 12.23 11.93
N ASP A 159 -2.79 13.29 11.59
CA ASP A 159 -2.28 14.42 10.79
C ASP A 159 -1.11 15.14 11.49
N HIS A 160 -1.08 15.13 12.83
CA HIS A 160 -0.03 15.73 13.64
C HIS A 160 1.29 14.92 13.68
N LEU A 161 1.29 13.66 13.27
CA LEU A 161 2.48 12.81 13.27
C LEU A 161 3.37 13.08 12.04
N PRO A 162 4.71 13.03 12.17
CA PRO A 162 5.62 13.22 11.04
C PRO A 162 5.57 12.03 10.07
N GLU A 163 5.83 12.27 8.77
CA GLU A 163 5.81 11.22 7.73
C GLU A 163 6.77 10.05 8.04
N ALA A 164 7.94 10.35 8.61
CA ALA A 164 8.97 9.37 8.95
C ALA A 164 8.51 8.33 10.00
N ALA A 165 7.49 8.65 10.80
CA ALA A 165 6.92 7.75 11.79
C ALA A 165 6.21 6.55 11.14
N PHE A 166 5.69 6.71 9.93
CA PHE A 166 4.93 5.68 9.21
C PHE A 166 5.83 4.76 8.36
N TYR A 167 7.13 5.02 8.29
CA TYR A 167 8.03 4.23 7.46
C TYR A 167 8.54 2.98 8.20
N MET A 168 8.44 1.81 7.58
CA MET A 168 8.94 0.51 8.08
C MET A 168 8.48 0.22 9.52
N VAL A 169 7.16 0.25 9.72
CA VAL A 169 6.49 -0.08 10.99
C VAL A 169 5.43 -1.16 10.75
N GLY A 170 4.99 -1.83 11.82
CA GLY A 170 3.86 -2.75 11.76
C GLY A 170 2.51 -2.02 11.86
N GLY A 171 1.92 -2.06 13.05
CA GLY A 171 0.65 -1.41 13.35
C GLY A 171 0.75 0.10 13.57
N ILE A 172 -0.40 0.74 13.76
CA ILE A 172 -0.48 2.19 13.96
C ILE A 172 0.12 2.61 15.31
N GLU A 173 0.05 1.74 16.31
CA GLU A 173 0.64 1.93 17.63
C GLU A 173 2.16 2.10 17.53
N GLU A 174 2.84 1.29 16.70
CA GLU A 174 4.28 1.43 16.46
C GLU A 174 4.64 2.74 15.76
N ALA A 175 3.78 3.23 14.87
CA ALA A 175 3.95 4.52 14.23
C ALA A 175 3.89 5.66 15.26
N VAL A 176 2.94 5.61 16.19
CA VAL A 176 2.83 6.58 17.29
C VAL A 176 4.06 6.54 18.21
N GLU A 177 4.51 5.35 18.62
CA GLU A 177 5.72 5.19 19.43
C GLU A 177 6.97 5.70 18.72
N LYS A 178 7.07 5.47 17.41
CA LYS A 178 8.18 5.99 16.59
C LYS A 178 8.13 7.51 16.49
N ALA A 179 6.95 8.10 16.33
CA ALA A 179 6.80 9.56 16.33
C ALA A 179 7.24 10.19 17.66
N GLN A 180 6.90 9.57 18.80
CA GLN A 180 7.34 10.04 20.11
C GLN A 180 8.85 10.00 20.26
N ARG A 181 9.51 8.93 19.79
CA ARG A 181 10.98 8.84 19.79
C ARG A 181 11.62 9.93 18.93
N LEU A 182 11.12 10.14 17.72
CA LEU A 182 11.61 11.20 16.83
C LEU A 182 11.43 12.60 17.44
N ALA A 183 10.32 12.85 18.13
CA ALA A 183 10.09 14.11 18.83
C ALA A 183 11.06 14.30 20.01
N ALA A 184 11.38 13.23 20.73
CA ALA A 184 12.33 13.28 21.84
C ALA A 184 13.79 13.46 21.38
N GLU A 185 14.16 12.93 20.22
CA GLU A 185 15.50 13.11 19.62
C GLU A 185 15.70 14.52 19.03
N ALA A 186 14.61 15.20 18.67
CA ALA A 186 14.64 16.55 18.12
C ALA A 186 14.57 17.68 19.19
N ALA A 187 14.28 17.33 20.44
CA ALA A 187 14.18 18.24 21.58
C ALA A 187 15.50 18.34 22.36
#